data_AF-A0AA42YSW3-F1
#
_entry.id   AF-A0AA42YSW3-F1
#
_cell.length_a   1.000
_cell.length_b   1.000
_cell.length_c   1.000
_cell.angle_alpha   90.00
_cell.angle_beta   90.00
_cell.angle_gamma   90.00
#
_symmetry.space_group_name_H-M   'P 1'
#
loop_
_entity.id
_entity.type
_entity.pdbx_description
1 polymer ?
#
loop_
_entity_poly.entity_id
_entity_poly.type
_entity_poly.pdbx_seq_one_letter_code
_entity_poly.pdbx_strand_id
1 'polypeptide(L)' 'MIKNVSYNLLETITIVSKSLYRYDTYKLDAANSKSSQELWTTFKAQREKELSMLLKELKNQIDSGMLALE' A
#
# COMPACT_ATOMS: atom_id res chain seq x y z
N MET A 1 21.71 -4.28 -7.40
CA MET A 1 20.32 -4.51 -6.93
C MET A 1 19.72 -5.60 -7.79
N ILE A 2 19.28 -6.70 -7.20
CA ILE A 2 18.64 -7.80 -7.94
C ILE A 2 17.35 -7.25 -8.55
N LYS A 3 17.25 -7.19 -9.89
CA LYS A 3 16.06 -6.70 -10.61
C LYS A 3 14.98 -7.78 -10.63
N ASN A 4 14.49 -8.18 -9.47
CA ASN A 4 13.39 -9.12 -9.40
C ASN A 4 12.08 -8.31 -9.36
N VAL A 5 11.38 -8.27 -10.50
CA VAL A 5 10.12 -7.53 -10.69
C VAL A 5 9.09 -7.91 -9.61
N SER A 6 9.03 -9.19 -9.26
CA SER A 6 8.13 -9.70 -8.23
C SER A 6 8.58 -9.34 -6.81
N TYR A 7 9.90 -9.32 -6.55
CA TYR A 7 10.43 -8.81 -5.28
C TYR A 7 10.05 -7.34 -5.08
N ASN A 8 10.25 -6.49 -6.08
CA ASN A 8 9.90 -5.07 -6.00
C ASN A 8 8.40 -4.87 -5.75
N LEU A 9 7.55 -5.69 -6.37
CA LEU A 9 6.11 -5.67 -6.15
C LEU A 9 5.75 -6.05 -4.70
N LEU A 10 6.31 -7.15 -4.18
CA LEU A 10 6.09 -7.60 -2.80
C LEU A 10 6.63 -6.60 -1.76
N GLU A 11 7.81 -6.04 -2.01
CA GLU A 11 8.39 -4.99 -1.17
C GLU A 11 7.50 -3.75 -1.14
N THR A 12 6.99 -3.32 -2.30
CA THR A 12 6.06 -2.19 -2.39
C THR A 12 4.75 -2.47 -1.67
N ILE A 13 4.15 -3.66 -1.86
CA ILE A 13 2.96 -4.09 -1.13
C ILE A 13 3.19 -4.03 0.38
N THR A 14 4.36 -4.50 0.83
CA THR A 14 4.73 -4.49 2.26
C THR A 14 4.84 -3.06 2.79
N ILE A 15 5.49 -2.16 2.06
CA ILE A 15 5.65 -0.75 2.44
C ILE A 15 4.28 -0.07 2.53
N VAL A 16 3.44 -0.22 1.49
CA VAL A 16 2.11 0.41 1.45
C VAL A 16 1.22 -0.14 2.57
N SER A 17 1.18 -1.46 2.75
CA SER A 17 0.40 -2.09 3.83
C SER A 17 0.82 -1.59 5.21
N LYS A 18 2.13 -1.50 5.49
CA LYS A 18 2.64 -0.96 6.76
C LYS A 18 2.28 0.51 6.95
N SER A 19 2.32 1.31 5.88
CA SER A 19 1.95 2.73 5.96
C SER A 19 0.48 2.93 6.32
N LEU A 20 -0.43 2.08 5.83
CA LEU A 20 -1.87 2.18 6.05
C LEU A 20 -2.22 2.14 7.55
N TYR A 21 -1.53 1.31 8.34
CA TYR A 21 -1.74 1.23 9.79
C TYR A 21 -1.43 2.53 10.54
N ARG A 22 -0.62 3.43 9.97
CA ARG A 22 -0.26 4.70 10.63
C ARG A 22 -1.26 5.82 10.39
N TYR A 23 -2.10 5.73 9.35
CA TYR A 23 -3.00 6.83 9.01
C TYR A 23 -4.06 7.10 10.07
N ASP A 24 -4.46 6.08 10.83
CA ASP A 24 -5.40 6.29 11.94
C ASP A 24 -4.75 7.12 13.06
N THR A 25 -3.48 6.84 13.39
CA THR A 25 -2.69 7.69 14.29
C THR A 25 -2.52 9.10 13.75
N TYR A 26 -2.17 9.27 12.47
CA TYR A 26 -2.01 10.61 11.87
C TYR A 26 -3.30 11.45 11.92
N LYS A 27 -4.46 10.79 11.75
CA LYS A 27 -5.77 11.44 11.89
C LYS A 27 -6.08 11.85 13.34
N LEU A 28 -5.69 11.01 14.31
CA LEU A 28 -5.84 11.31 15.74
C LEU A 28 -4.93 12.47 16.16
N ASP A 29 -3.65 12.44 15.74
CA ASP A 29 -2.67 13.49 16.05
C ASP A 29 -3.07 14.84 15.44
N ALA A 30 -3.80 14.82 14.31
CA ALA A 30 -4.35 16.00 13.66
C ALA A 30 -5.69 16.49 14.24
N ALA A 31 -6.13 16.02 15.42
CA ALA A 31 -7.46 16.33 15.98
C ALA A 31 -7.79 17.82 16.11
N ASN A 32 -6.78 18.68 16.23
CA ASN A 32 -6.95 20.13 16.33
C ASN A 32 -7.06 20.84 14.96
N SER A 33 -6.95 20.12 13.84
CA SER A 33 -6.96 20.68 12.49
C SER A 33 -7.81 19.84 11.54
N LYS A 34 -9.03 20.35 11.25
CA LYS A 34 -9.97 19.67 10.34
C LYS A 34 -9.37 19.45 8.95
N SER A 35 -8.67 20.43 8.40
CA SER A 35 -8.03 20.33 7.09
C SER A 35 -6.93 19.27 7.07
N SER A 36 -6.17 19.11 8.16
CA SER A 36 -5.17 18.06 8.29
C SER A 36 -5.81 16.68 8.43
N GLN A 37 -6.92 16.53 9.15
CA GLN A 37 -7.65 15.27 9.22
C GLN A 37 -8.25 14.84 7.88
N GLU A 38 -8.78 15.80 7.12
CA GLU A 38 -9.27 15.57 5.76
C GLU A 38 -8.13 15.12 4.85
N LEU A 39 -6.98 15.80 4.89
CA LEU A 39 -5.77 15.41 4.15
C LEU A 39 -5.36 13.97 4.43
N TRP A 40 -5.23 13.59 5.70
CA TRP A 40 -4.85 12.22 6.07
C TRP A 40 -5.90 11.19 5.69
N THR A 41 -7.18 11.56 5.70
CA THR A 41 -8.27 10.70 5.21
C THR A 41 -8.15 10.46 3.70
N THR A 42 -7.91 11.51 2.92
CA THR A 42 -7.70 11.41 1.47
C THR A 42 -6.48 10.54 1.16
N PHE A 43 -5.37 10.75 1.85
CA PHE A 43 -4.16 9.97 1.63
C PHE A 43 -4.33 8.50 2.02
N LYS A 44 -5.07 8.18 3.10
CA LYS A 44 -5.41 6.80 3.45
C LYS A 44 -6.17 6.12 2.31
N ALA A 45 -7.23 6.76 1.82
CA ALA A 45 -8.02 6.21 0.71
C ALA A 45 -7.20 6.01 -0.57
N GLN A 46 -6.26 6.94 -0.86
CA GLN A 46 -5.35 6.78 -1.99
C GLN A 46 -4.41 5.58 -1.80
N ARG A 47 -3.85 5.39 -0.60
CA ARG A 47 -2.99 4.23 -0.29
C ARG A 47 -3.76 2.91 -0.40
N GLU A 48 -5.01 2.86 0.04
CA GLU A 48 -5.88 1.68 -0.10
C GLU A 48 -6.13 1.33 -1.57
N LYS A 49 -6.35 2.35 -2.41
CA LYS A 49 -6.49 2.18 -3.86
C LYS A 49 -5.20 1.64 -4.48
N GLU A 50 -4.05 2.19 -4.12
CA GLU A 50 -2.75 1.72 -4.60
C GLU A 50 -2.47 0.29 -4.16
N LEU A 51 -2.75 -0.05 -2.90
CA LEU A 51 -2.61 -1.42 -2.40
C LEU A 51 -3.49 -2.39 -3.21
N SER A 52 -4.73 -2.02 -3.49
CA SER A 52 -5.65 -2.84 -4.28
C SER A 52 -5.12 -3.10 -5.70
N MET A 53 -4.51 -2.09 -6.33
CA MET A 53 -3.87 -2.24 -7.65
C MET A 53 -2.66 -3.17 -7.60
N LEU A 54 -1.81 -3.02 -6.58
CA LEU A 54 -0.62 -3.85 -6.39
C LEU A 54 -0.99 -5.31 -6.11
N LEU A 55 -2.00 -5.56 -5.26
CA LEU A 55 -2.48 -6.91 -4.97
C LEU A 55 -3.10 -7.58 -6.21
N LYS A 56 -3.81 -6.82 -7.04
CA LYS A 56 -4.32 -7.32 -8.32
C LYS A 56 -3.17 -7.77 -9.23
N GLU A 57 -2.10 -6.97 -9.32
CA GLU A 57 -0.94 -7.33 -10.12
C GLU A 57 -0.19 -8.54 -9.54
N LEU A 58 -0.08 -8.64 -8.21
CA LEU A 58 0.52 -9.82 -7.57
C LEU A 58 -0.26 -11.09 -7.93
N LYS A 59 -1.59 -11.01 -7.90
CA LYS A 59 -2.46 -12.11 -8.34
C LYS A 59 -2.21 -12.46 -9.82
N ASN A 60 -2.08 -11.47 -10.70
CA ASN A 60 -1.77 -11.72 -12.11
C ASN A 60 -0.40 -12.43 -12.27
N GLN A 61 0.61 -12.04 -11.50
CA GLN A 61 1.93 -12.69 -11.55
C GLN A 61 1.90 -14.14 -11.06
N ILE A 62 1.08 -14.44 -10.05
CA ILE A 62 0.85 -15.82 -9.59
C ILE A 62 0.12 -16.61 -10.66
N ASP A 63 -1.02 -16.09 -11.16
CA ASP A 63 -1.87 -16.78 -12.12
C ASP A 63 -1.14 -17.02 -13.48
N SER A 64 -0.16 -16.19 -13.84
CA SER A 64 0.67 -16.35 -15.04
C SER A 64 1.94 -17.18 -14.83
N GLY A 65 2.22 -17.64 -13.60
CA GLY A 65 3.44 -18.39 -13.27
C GLY A 65 4.72 -17.55 -13.24
N MET A 66 4.62 -16.22 -13.32
CA MET A 66 5.77 -15.31 -13.14
C MET A 66 6.28 -15.29 -11.69
N LEU A 67 5.38 -15.49 -10.73
CA LEU A 67 5.72 -15.70 -9.32
C LEU A 67 5.38 -17.15 -8.94
N ALA A 68 6.39 -17.99 -8.80
CA ALA A 68 6.24 -19.29 -8.16
C ALA A 68 6.26 -19.09 -6.63
N LEU A 69 5.13 -19.37 -5.98
CA LEU A 69 5.10 -19.58 -4.53
C LEU A 69 5.41 -21.07 -4.34
N GLU A 70 6.60 -21.37 -3.78
CA GLU A 70 6.98 -22.73 -3.38
C GLU A 70 6.06 -23.29 -2.31
#